data_AF-A0A7X8TFP8-F1
#
_entry.id   AF-A0A7X8TFP8-F1
#
_cell.length_a   1.000
_cell.length_b   1.000
_cell.length_c   1.000
_cell.angle_alpha   90.00
_cell.angle_beta   90.00
_cell.angle_gamma   90.00
#
_symmetry.space_group_name_H-M   'P 1'
#
loop_
_entity.id
_entity.type
_entity.pdbx_description
1 polymer ?
#
loop_
_entity_poly.entity_id
_entity_poly.type
_entity_poly.pdbx_seq_one_letter_code
_entity_poly.pdbx_strand_id
1 'polypeptide(L)' 'MSENEDALLADQINGAADKAKAEEINNVDILAMAAVLHTQFPHRTEAEILEKMKDAWRARKLYWAS' A
#
# COMPACT_ATOMS: atom_id res chain seq x y z
N MET A 1 8.69 0.57 -19.64
CA MET A 1 8.01 1.68 -18.92
C MET A 1 7.50 1.25 -17.55
N SER A 2 7.22 -0.04 -17.31
CA SER A 2 6.71 -0.56 -16.03
C SER A 2 7.66 -0.41 -14.82
N GLU A 3 8.99 -0.49 -14.99
CA GLU A 3 9.92 -0.43 -13.85
C GLU A 3 9.85 0.88 -13.07
N ASN A 4 9.67 2.02 -13.75
CA ASN A 4 9.49 3.31 -13.06
C ASN A 4 8.13 3.40 -12.36
N GLU A 5 7.08 2.82 -12.95
CA GLU A 5 5.74 2.81 -12.34
C GLU A 5 5.68 1.90 -11.12
N ASP A 6 6.38 0.76 -11.15
CA ASP A 6 6.54 -0.14 -10.00
C ASP A 6 7.31 0.53 -8.85
N ALA A 7 8.35 1.32 -9.16
CA ALA A 7 9.11 2.07 -8.16
C ALA A 7 8.23 3.15 -7.50
N LEU A 8 7.43 3.87 -8.29
CA LEU A 8 6.46 4.85 -7.79
C LEU A 8 5.38 4.20 -6.92
N LEU A 9 4.85 3.05 -7.35
CA LEU A 9 3.89 2.28 -6.54
C LEU A 9 4.51 1.86 -5.20
N ALA A 10 5.74 1.36 -5.22
CA ALA A 10 6.45 0.97 -4.00
C ALA A 10 6.66 2.17 -3.06
N ASP A 11 6.99 3.34 -3.59
CA ASP A 11 7.16 4.57 -2.82
C ASP A 11 5.83 5.01 -2.16
N GLN A 12 4.72 5.00 -2.92
CA GLN A 12 3.39 5.32 -2.39
C GLN A 12 2.96 4.38 -1.26
N ILE A 13 3.17 3.07 -1.45
CA ILE A 13 2.85 2.07 -0.43
C ILE A 13 3.69 2.28 0.83
N ASN A 14 4.99 2.47 0.68
CA ASN A 14 5.89 2.68 1.81
C ASN A 14 5.58 3.98 2.55
N GLY A 15 5.38 5.08 1.83
CA GLY A 15 5.02 6.37 2.42
C GLY A 15 3.70 6.30 3.19
N ALA A 16 2.71 5.59 2.67
CA ALA A 16 1.45 5.37 3.38
C ALA A 16 1.64 4.57 4.69
N ALA A 17 2.45 3.50 4.63
CA ALA A 17 2.74 2.68 5.80
C ALA A 17 3.59 3.44 6.85
N ASP A 18 4.57 4.22 6.42
CA ASP A 18 5.39 5.08 7.29
C ASP A 18 4.54 6.15 7.96
N LYS A 19 3.62 6.77 7.21
CA LYS A 19 2.67 7.73 7.77
C LYS A 19 1.75 7.07 8.81
N ALA A 20 1.16 5.92 8.51
CA ALA A 20 0.33 5.19 9.45
C ALA A 20 1.10 4.80 10.72
N LYS A 21 2.40 4.48 10.59
CA LYS A 21 3.29 4.21 11.72
C LYS A 21 3.56 5.45 12.56
N ALA A 22 3.86 6.59 11.93
CA ALA A 22 4.13 7.84 12.61
C ALA A 22 2.90 8.39 13.34
N GLU A 23 1.71 8.18 12.78
CA GLU A 23 0.44 8.63 13.34
C GLU A 23 -0.21 7.58 14.28
N GLU A 24 0.47 6.44 14.53
CA GLU A 24 -0.02 5.31 15.34
C GLU A 24 -1.42 4.80 14.93
N ILE A 25 -1.75 4.89 13.64
CA ILE A 25 -3.04 4.45 13.10
C ILE A 25 -3.02 2.94 12.88
N ASN A 26 -3.80 2.22 13.69
CA ASN A 26 -3.87 0.75 13.64
C ASN A 26 -5.12 0.18 12.96
N ASN A 27 -6.01 1.04 12.42
CA ASN A 27 -7.28 0.64 11.79
C ASN A 27 -7.41 1.20 10.35
N VAL A 28 -6.32 1.14 9.58
CA VAL A 28 -6.36 1.58 8.18
C VAL A 28 -7.07 0.52 7.33
N ASP A 29 -7.99 0.94 6.46
CA ASP A 29 -8.58 0.09 5.44
C ASP A 29 -7.64 0.01 4.22
N ILE A 30 -6.77 -1.00 4.23
CA ILE A 30 -5.80 -1.19 3.14
C ILE A 30 -6.45 -1.73 1.86
N LEU A 31 -7.68 -2.27 1.92
CA LEU A 31 -8.43 -2.72 0.74
C LEU A 31 -8.88 -1.50 -0.07
N ALA A 32 -9.51 -0.53 0.60
CA ALA A 32 -9.91 0.72 -0.03
C ALA A 32 -8.70 1.47 -0.62
N MET A 33 -7.56 1.46 0.08
CA MET A 33 -6.33 2.06 -0.44
C MET A 33 -5.76 1.32 -1.65
N ALA A 34 -5.79 -0.01 -1.66
CA ALA A 34 -5.34 -0.81 -2.80
C ALA A 34 -6.20 -0.55 -4.05
N ALA A 35 -7.52 -0.44 -3.88
CA ALA A 35 -8.44 -0.07 -4.97
C ALA A 35 -8.11 1.33 -5.53
N VAL A 36 -7.86 2.32 -4.67
CA VAL A 36 -7.44 3.66 -5.09
C VAL A 36 -6.11 3.63 -5.84
N LEU A 37 -5.12 2.88 -5.34
CA LEU A 37 -3.82 2.74 -6.00
C LEU A 37 -3.94 2.03 -7.35
N HIS A 38 -4.82 1.04 -7.49
CA HIS A 38 -5.04 0.36 -8.76
C HIS A 38 -5.54 1.32 -9.86
N THR A 39 -6.38 2.31 -9.51
CA THR A 39 -6.81 3.34 -10.48
C THR A 39 -5.65 4.19 -11.01
N GLN A 40 -4.59 4.36 -10.23
CA GLN A 40 -3.39 5.13 -10.60
C GLN A 40 -2.33 4.25 -11.27
N PHE A 41 -2.29 2.97 -10.91
CA PHE A 41 -1.32 1.99 -11.36
C PHE A 41 -2.03 0.77 -12.00
N PRO A 42 -2.74 0.95 -13.13
CA PRO A 42 -3.55 -0.12 -13.74
C PRO A 42 -2.72 -1.27 -14.33
N HIS A 43 -1.40 -1.12 -14.41
CA HIS A 43 -0.47 -2.17 -14.84
C HIS A 43 -0.27 -3.26 -13.76
N ARG A 44 -0.69 -3.02 -12.52
CA ARG A 44 -0.78 -4.03 -11.44
C ARG A 44 -2.23 -4.25 -11.07
N THR A 45 -2.59 -5.49 -10.78
CA THR A 45 -3.92 -5.80 -10.26
C THR A 45 -4.08 -5.27 -8.83
N GLU A 46 -5.31 -4.95 -8.45
CA GLU A 46 -5.64 -4.55 -7.07
C GLU A 46 -5.15 -5.60 -6.04
N ALA A 47 -5.28 -6.88 -6.37
CA ALA A 47 -4.81 -7.96 -5.50
C ALA A 47 -3.29 -7.95 -5.30
N GLU A 48 -2.50 -7.71 -6.36
CA GLU A 48 -1.04 -7.58 -6.24
C GLU A 48 -0.63 -6.36 -5.41
N ILE A 49 -1.34 -5.24 -5.58
CA ILE A 49 -1.11 -4.03 -4.80
C ILE A 49 -1.43 -4.30 -3.32
N LEU A 50 -2.56 -4.95 -3.05
CA LEU A 50 -2.97 -5.30 -1.69
C LEU A 50 -1.94 -6.20 -0.99
N GLU A 51 -1.41 -7.21 -1.67
CA GLU A 51 -0.35 -8.06 -1.07
C GLU A 51 0.91 -7.25 -0.75
N LYS A 52 1.35 -6.36 -1.65
CA LYS A 52 2.47 -5.45 -1.39
C LYS A 52 2.18 -4.51 -0.20
N MET A 53 0.95 -4.03 -0.06
CA MET A 53 0.54 -3.22 1.10
C MET A 53 0.59 -4.02 2.40
N LYS A 54 0.08 -5.25 2.42
CA LYS A 54 0.16 -6.14 3.60
C LYS A 54 1.61 -6.34 4.03
N ASP A 55 2.52 -6.55 3.09
CA ASP A 55 3.94 -6.73 3.40
C ASP A 55 4.56 -5.46 3.99
N ALA A 56 4.26 -4.29 3.44
CA ALA A 56 4.73 -3.01 3.97
C ALA A 56 4.18 -2.70 5.38
N TRP A 57 2.92 -3.06 5.65
CA TRP A 57 2.30 -2.93 6.97
C TRP A 57 2.91 -3.91 7.99
N ARG A 58 3.08 -5.18 7.60
CA ARG A 58 3.72 -6.21 8.44
C ARG A 58 5.15 -5.82 8.82
N ALA A 59 5.92 -5.30 7.87
CA ALA A 59 7.29 -4.83 8.11
C ALA A 59 7.35 -3.75 9.20
N ARG A 60 6.29 -2.96 9.33
CA ARG A 60 6.15 -1.87 10.33
C ARG A 60 5.38 -2.28 11.58
N LYS A 61 4.97 -3.55 11.70
CA LYS A 61 4.13 -4.06 12.79
C LYS A 61 2.83 -3.26 12.94
N LEU A 62 2.23 -2.90 11.81
CA LEU A 62 0.93 -2.23 11.75
C LEU A 62 -0.19 -3.25 11.53
N TYR A 63 -1.38 -2.88 11.98
CA TYR A 63 -2.61 -3.62 11.76
C TYR A 63 -3.49 -2.87 10.74
N TRP A 64 -4.43 -3.60 10.14
CA TRP A 64 -5.39 -3.05 9.19
C TRP A 64 -6.77 -3.59 9.49
N ALA A 65 -7.78 -2.80 9.13
CA ALA A 65 -9.17 -3.23 9.15
C ALA A 65 -9.39 -4.24 8.01
N SER A 66 -10.03 -5.37 8.33
CA SER A 66 -10.37 -6.45 7.41
C SER A 66 -11.76 -6.27 6.81
#